data_AF-A0A0A2DUC2-F1
#
_entry.id   AF-A0A0A2DUC2-F1
#
_cell.length_a   1.000
_cell.length_b   1.000
_cell.length_c   1.000
_cell.angle_alpha   90.00
_cell.angle_beta   90.00
_cell.angle_gamma   90.00
#
_symmetry.space_group_name_H-M   'P 1'
#
loop_
_entity.id
_entity.type
_entity.pdbx_description
1 polymer ?
#
loop_
_entity_poly.entity_id
_entity_poly.type
_entity_poly.pdbx_seq_one_letter_code
_entity_poly.pdbx_strand_id
1 'polypeptide(L)'
;MKKIFSIIATFVAIVAFTTGCANFGNTQDPPLTPGELIADQIFEISRRHQIDFFHFSDKGPMGMEARRFGLRGNMISYKPDIESDVIEYRSLEDVIQIRIERARSPYVDTPKSVKSIGLVFRDRVKSQE
;
A
#
# COMPACT_ATOMS: atom_id res chain seq x y z
N MET A 1 30.53 18.61 44.36
CA MET A 1 29.30 17.79 44.36
C MET A 1 28.11 18.60 43.85
N LYS A 2 27.97 18.79 42.53
CA LYS A 2 26.81 19.49 41.92
C LYS A 2 26.58 19.17 40.42
N LYS A 3 27.28 18.18 39.85
CA LYS A 3 27.23 17.89 38.40
C LYS A 3 26.73 16.49 38.01
N ILE A 4 26.44 15.62 38.98
CA ILE A 4 26.07 14.21 38.70
C ILE A 4 24.54 14.00 38.69
N PHE A 5 23.77 14.90 39.32
CA PHE A 5 22.30 14.77 39.39
C PHE A 5 21.55 15.16 38.11
N SER A 6 22.22 15.69 37.09
CA SER A 6 21.57 16.14 35.85
C SER A 6 21.55 15.11 34.72
N ILE A 7 22.19 13.95 34.89
CA ILE A 7 22.23 12.90 33.85
C ILE A 7 21.16 11.84 34.08
N ILE A 8 20.77 11.59 35.34
CA ILE A 8 19.77 10.57 35.67
C ILE A 8 18.35 11.05 35.35
N ALA A 9 18.06 12.36 35.49
CA ALA A 9 16.75 12.91 35.14
C ALA A 9 16.46 12.89 33.62
N THR A 10 17.49 12.95 32.78
CA THR A 10 17.34 12.91 31.32
C THR A 10 17.16 11.49 30.79
N PHE A 11 17.68 10.48 31.49
CA PHE A 11 17.54 9.08 31.06
C PHE A 11 16.18 8.46 31.43
N VAL A 12 15.52 8.95 32.48
CA VAL A 12 14.17 8.49 32.86
C VAL A 12 13.07 9.10 31.97
N ALA A 13 13.35 10.21 31.28
CA ALA A 13 12.42 10.82 30.32
C ALA A 13 12.43 10.14 28.93
N ILE A 14 13.43 9.33 28.60
CA ILE A 14 13.50 8.63 27.30
C ILE A 14 12.79 7.27 27.36
N VAL A 15 12.64 6.67 28.55
CA VAL A 15 11.93 5.39 28.70
C VAL A 15 10.40 5.56 28.73
N ALA A 16 9.89 6.79 28.81
CA ALA A 16 8.45 7.08 28.73
C ALA A 16 7.95 7.41 27.31
N PHE A 17 8.83 7.45 26.30
CA PHE A 17 8.42 7.63 24.89
C PHE A 17 8.30 6.31 24.10
N THR A 18 8.52 5.17 24.74
CA THR A 18 8.37 3.84 24.10
C THR A 18 7.09 3.10 24.49
N THR A 19 6.26 3.65 25.38
CA THR A 19 5.04 3.00 25.90
C THR A 19 3.73 3.62 25.42
N GLY A 20 3.76 4.36 24.31
CA GLY A 20 2.59 5.07 23.79
C GLY A 20 2.30 4.79 22.33
N CYS A 21 2.32 3.52 21.89
CA CYS A 21 1.61 3.01 20.70
C CYS A 21 1.78 1.48 20.56
N ALA A 22 1.81 0.73 21.67
CA ALA A 22 1.59 -0.70 21.58
C ALA A 22 0.09 -0.94 21.65
N ASN A 23 -0.58 -0.71 20.51
CA ASN A 23 -1.95 -1.15 20.30
C ASN A 23 -1.87 -2.67 20.14
N PHE A 24 -1.68 -3.39 21.25
CA PHE A 24 -1.82 -4.84 21.27
C PHE A 24 -3.30 -5.15 21.08
N GLY A 25 -3.70 -5.19 19.81
CA GLY A 25 -4.89 -5.90 19.39
C GLY A 25 -4.84 -7.31 19.97
N ASN A 26 -6.03 -7.83 20.28
CA ASN A 26 -6.30 -9.20 20.71
C ASN A 26 -5.19 -10.18 20.31
N THR A 27 -4.37 -10.66 21.25
CA THR A 27 -3.16 -11.47 20.99
C THR A 27 -3.45 -12.86 20.42
N GLN A 28 -4.69 -13.15 20.05
CA GLN A 28 -5.15 -14.39 19.44
C GLN A 28 -5.20 -14.34 17.91
N ASP A 29 -5.19 -13.14 17.31
CA ASP A 29 -5.17 -13.03 15.85
C ASP A 29 -3.73 -13.18 15.34
N PRO A 30 -3.49 -13.99 14.30
CA PRO A 30 -2.17 -14.10 13.71
C PRO A 30 -1.73 -12.71 13.22
N PRO A 31 -0.42 -12.38 13.30
CA PRO A 31 0.07 -11.14 12.72
C PRO A 31 -0.25 -11.11 11.23
N LEU A 32 -0.71 -9.94 10.75
CA LEU A 32 -1.03 -9.73 9.34
C LEU A 32 0.19 -10.05 8.45
N THR A 33 -0.07 -10.67 7.30
CA THR A 33 0.98 -10.86 6.30
C THR A 33 1.41 -9.50 5.72
N PRO A 34 2.62 -9.39 5.13
CA PRO A 34 3.02 -8.19 4.42
C PRO A 34 1.98 -7.74 3.38
N GLY A 35 1.41 -8.68 2.61
CA GLY A 35 0.35 -8.37 1.64
C GLY A 35 -0.96 -7.86 2.27
N GLU A 36 -1.36 -8.36 3.45
CA GLU A 36 -2.52 -7.84 4.19
C GLU A 36 -2.29 -6.42 4.69
N LEU A 37 -1.09 -6.11 5.19
CA LEU A 37 -0.72 -4.73 5.58
C LEU A 37 -0.77 -3.76 4.39
N ILE A 38 -0.33 -4.20 3.21
CA ILE A 38 -0.44 -3.42 1.97
C ILE A 38 -1.91 -3.24 1.59
N ALA A 39 -2.75 -4.27 1.70
CA ALA A 39 -4.17 -4.17 1.42
C ALA A 39 -4.87 -3.14 2.33
N ASP A 40 -4.56 -3.16 3.63
CA ASP A 40 -5.06 -2.18 4.60
C ASP A 40 -4.64 -0.76 4.22
N GLN A 41 -3.38 -0.55 3.83
CA GLN A 41 -2.90 0.76 3.36
C GLN A 41 -3.65 1.22 2.10
N ILE A 42 -3.86 0.33 1.13
CA ILE A 42 -4.64 0.66 -0.08
C ILE A 42 -6.06 1.04 0.32
N PHE A 43 -6.71 0.27 1.20
CA PHE A 43 -8.08 0.55 1.66
C PHE A 43 -8.18 1.91 2.35
N GLU A 44 -7.23 2.24 3.24
CA GLU A 44 -7.19 3.54 3.91
C GLU A 44 -6.99 4.70 2.93
N ILE A 45 -6.05 4.58 2.00
CA ILE A 45 -5.78 5.57 0.95
C ILE A 45 -7.04 5.78 0.10
N SER A 46 -7.67 4.68 -0.34
CA SER A 46 -8.85 4.69 -1.19
C SER A 46 -10.01 5.42 -0.51
N ARG A 47 -10.29 5.09 0.76
CA ARG A 47 -11.33 5.73 1.55
C ARG A 47 -11.04 7.21 1.81
N ARG A 48 -9.81 7.56 2.21
CA ARG A 48 -9.42 8.94 2.55
C ARG A 48 -9.42 9.86 1.33
N HIS A 49 -9.05 9.34 0.17
CA HIS A 49 -8.84 10.15 -1.03
C HIS A 49 -9.86 9.91 -2.15
N GLN A 50 -10.86 9.04 -1.93
CA GLN A 50 -11.86 8.64 -2.92
C GLN A 50 -11.19 8.17 -4.22
N ILE A 51 -10.27 7.21 -4.10
CA ILE A 51 -9.52 6.64 -5.23
C ILE A 51 -9.98 5.20 -5.45
N ASP A 52 -10.59 4.94 -6.60
CA ASP A 52 -11.05 3.60 -7.01
C ASP A 52 -10.16 2.96 -8.07
N PHE A 53 -9.02 3.59 -8.38
CA PHE A 53 -8.15 3.18 -9.47
C PHE A 53 -6.73 2.86 -9.00
N PHE A 54 -6.10 1.91 -9.66
CA PHE A 54 -4.68 1.60 -9.49
C PHE A 54 -3.99 1.45 -10.85
N HIS A 55 -2.66 1.46 -10.83
CA HIS A 55 -1.83 1.08 -11.98
C HIS A 55 -0.53 0.44 -11.49
N PHE A 56 0.16 -0.24 -12.40
CA PHE A 56 1.50 -0.77 -12.14
C PHE A 56 2.53 0.33 -12.44
N SER A 57 3.17 0.87 -11.40
CA SER A 57 4.05 2.06 -11.47
C SER A 57 5.45 1.77 -12.02
N ASP A 58 5.80 0.50 -12.17
CA ASP A 58 7.03 0.00 -12.79
C ASP A 58 6.98 0.05 -14.33
N LYS A 59 5.80 0.31 -14.92
CA LYS A 59 5.63 0.43 -16.38
C LYS A 59 5.85 1.88 -16.84
N GLY A 60 6.44 2.04 -18.03
CA GLY A 60 6.65 3.36 -18.64
C GLY A 60 5.34 4.14 -18.88
N PRO A 61 5.39 5.39 -19.39
CA PRO A 61 4.23 6.28 -19.46
C PRO A 61 2.99 5.71 -20.19
N MET A 62 3.22 4.86 -21.21
CA MET A 62 2.14 4.18 -21.93
C MET A 62 1.53 3.01 -21.16
N GLY A 63 2.18 2.53 -20.10
CA GLY A 63 1.72 1.49 -19.19
C GLY A 63 1.06 2.00 -17.91
N MET A 64 1.01 3.33 -17.69
CA MET A 64 0.26 3.97 -16.59
C MET A 64 -1.24 4.09 -16.92
N GLU A 65 -1.84 2.98 -17.35
CA GLU A 65 -3.28 2.89 -17.56
C GLU A 65 -3.97 2.51 -16.25
N ALA A 66 -4.93 3.33 -15.84
CA ALA A 66 -5.66 3.18 -14.59
C ALA A 66 -6.71 2.09 -14.72
N ARG A 67 -6.82 1.21 -13.73
CA ARG A 67 -7.80 0.14 -13.67
C ARG A 67 -8.57 0.22 -12.37
N ARG A 68 -9.87 -0.07 -12.43
CA ARG A 68 -10.67 -0.26 -11.22
C ARG A 68 -10.21 -1.51 -10.49
N PHE A 69 -10.13 -1.44 -9.17
CA PHE A 69 -9.76 -2.58 -8.36
C PHE A 69 -10.76 -2.90 -7.26
N GLY A 70 -10.71 -4.14 -6.81
CA GLY A 70 -11.22 -4.59 -5.52
C GLY A 70 -10.08 -5.13 -4.66
N LEU A 71 -10.31 -5.18 -3.35
CA LEU A 71 -9.40 -5.78 -2.39
C LEU A 71 -10.05 -7.02 -1.76
N ARG A 72 -9.28 -8.10 -1.60
CA ARG A 72 -9.72 -9.33 -0.95
C ARG A 72 -8.55 -9.97 -0.21
N GLY A 73 -8.48 -9.78 1.11
CA GLY A 73 -7.32 -10.19 1.91
C GLY A 73 -6.05 -9.54 1.37
N ASN A 74 -5.00 -10.32 1.14
CA ASN A 74 -3.75 -9.87 0.53
C ASN A 74 -3.77 -9.79 -1.01
N MET A 75 -4.94 -9.83 -1.65
CA MET A 75 -5.06 -9.81 -3.11
C MET A 75 -5.75 -8.54 -3.61
N ILE A 76 -5.23 -8.00 -4.71
CA ILE A 76 -5.93 -7.01 -5.53
C ILE A 76 -6.59 -7.70 -6.72
N SER A 77 -7.85 -7.39 -6.99
CA SER A 77 -8.61 -7.92 -8.12
C SER A 77 -8.91 -6.85 -9.15
N TYR A 78 -8.74 -7.13 -10.44
CA TYR A 78 -9.00 -6.17 -11.52
C TYR A 78 -9.35 -6.87 -12.84
N LYS A 79 -10.00 -6.14 -13.76
CA LYS A 79 -10.23 -6.61 -15.13
C LYS A 79 -9.03 -6.26 -16.02
N PRO A 80 -8.42 -7.23 -16.74
CA PRO A 80 -7.25 -6.95 -17.55
C PRO A 80 -7.55 -6.15 -18.82
N ASP A 81 -8.79 -6.23 -19.27
CA ASP A 81 -9.39 -5.46 -20.35
C ASP A 81 -10.80 -5.05 -19.87
N ILE A 82 -11.23 -3.84 -20.19
CA ILE A 82 -12.50 -3.26 -19.73
C ILE A 82 -13.68 -4.05 -20.26
N GLU A 83 -13.56 -4.57 -21.48
CA GLU A 83 -14.61 -5.36 -22.13
C GLU A 83 -14.58 -6.84 -21.69
N SER A 84 -13.52 -7.26 -21.00
CA SER A 84 -13.38 -8.65 -20.54
C SER A 84 -14.21 -8.90 -19.28
N ASP A 85 -14.82 -10.07 -19.20
CA ASP A 85 -15.45 -10.58 -17.97
C ASP A 85 -14.47 -11.33 -17.06
N VAL A 86 -13.22 -11.47 -17.48
CA VAL A 86 -12.16 -12.08 -16.67
C VAL A 86 -11.74 -11.11 -15.57
N ILE A 87 -11.73 -11.61 -14.32
CA ILE A 87 -11.14 -10.91 -13.17
C ILE A 87 -9.82 -11.59 -12.85
N GLU A 88 -8.73 -10.82 -12.93
CA GLU A 88 -7.41 -11.25 -12.47
C GLU A 88 -7.23 -10.90 -11.00
N TYR A 89 -6.50 -11.76 -10.30
CA TYR A 89 -6.09 -11.55 -8.92
C TYR A 89 -4.57 -11.51 -8.85
N ARG A 90 -4.03 -10.48 -8.19
CA ARG A 90 -2.59 -10.35 -7.96
C ARG A 90 -2.31 -10.25 -6.47
N SER A 91 -1.36 -11.06 -6.01
CA SER A 91 -0.90 -11.01 -4.62
C SER A 91 -0.17 -9.70 -4.35
N LEU A 92 -0.46 -9.10 -3.20
CA LEU A 92 0.17 -7.87 -2.72
C LEU A 92 1.45 -8.15 -1.91
N GLU A 93 1.80 -9.41 -1.66
CA GLU A 93 3.01 -9.80 -0.90
C GLU A 93 4.30 -9.26 -1.53
N ASP A 94 4.32 -9.14 -2.86
CA ASP A 94 5.48 -8.68 -3.62
C ASP A 94 5.48 -7.15 -3.83
N VAL A 95 4.50 -6.41 -3.29
CA VAL A 95 4.47 -4.94 -3.39
C VAL A 95 5.50 -4.33 -2.44
N ILE A 96 6.42 -3.55 -2.99
CA ILE A 96 7.48 -2.89 -2.23
C ILE A 96 7.22 -1.39 -2.03
N GLN A 97 6.30 -0.81 -2.81
CA GLN A 97 5.95 0.60 -2.69
C GLN A 97 4.55 0.89 -3.22
N ILE A 98 3.86 1.77 -2.52
CA ILE A 98 2.60 2.39 -2.96
C ILE A 98 2.84 3.89 -3.20
N ARG A 99 2.28 4.43 -4.28
CA ARG A 99 2.31 5.87 -4.61
C ARG A 99 0.92 6.37 -4.97
N ILE A 100 0.69 7.66 -4.81
CA ILE A 100 -0.51 8.32 -5.34
C ILE A 100 -0.07 9.14 -6.54
N GLU A 101 -0.56 8.80 -7.73
CA GLU A 101 -0.13 9.41 -8.98
C GLU A 101 -1.35 9.71 -9.87
N ARG A 102 -1.11 10.26 -11.06
CA ARG A 102 -2.11 10.42 -12.12
C ARG A 102 -1.87 9.34 -13.18
N ALA A 103 -2.94 8.66 -13.58
CA ALA A 103 -2.91 7.66 -14.64
C ALA A 103 -3.98 7.98 -15.69
N ARG A 104 -3.81 7.42 -16.89
CA ARG A 104 -4.79 7.55 -17.98
C ARG A 104 -5.97 6.63 -17.69
N SER A 105 -7.17 7.18 -17.65
CA SER A 105 -8.37 6.36 -17.52
C SER A 105 -8.85 5.92 -18.90
N PRO A 106 -9.14 4.63 -19.09
CA PRO A 106 -9.74 4.13 -20.31
C PRO A 106 -11.28 4.02 -20.23
N TYR A 107 -11.87 4.27 -19.05
CA TYR A 107 -13.32 4.19 -18.83
C TYR A 107 -14.04 5.43 -19.37
N VAL A 108 -15.23 5.23 -19.93
CA VAL A 108 -16.03 6.28 -20.56
C VAL A 108 -16.73 7.21 -19.56
N ASP A 109 -16.92 6.75 -18.33
CA ASP A 109 -17.64 7.44 -17.26
C ASP A 109 -16.71 8.26 -16.34
N THR A 110 -15.43 8.38 -16.69
CA THR A 110 -14.40 9.06 -15.88
C THR A 110 -13.62 10.09 -16.71
N PRO A 111 -12.93 11.05 -16.06
CA PRO A 111 -11.99 11.92 -16.74
C PRO A 111 -10.85 11.14 -17.41
N LYS A 112 -10.33 11.62 -18.55
CA LYS A 112 -9.20 11.01 -19.26
C LYS A 112 -7.97 10.79 -18.38
N SER A 113 -7.78 11.60 -17.34
CA SER A 113 -6.75 11.43 -16.32
C SER A 113 -7.38 11.40 -14.92
N VAL A 114 -7.14 10.30 -14.20
CA VAL A 114 -7.67 10.06 -12.86
C VAL A 114 -6.53 9.97 -11.84
N LYS A 115 -6.84 10.24 -10.58
CA LYS A 115 -5.95 9.94 -9.47
C LYS A 115 -5.97 8.42 -9.25
N SER A 116 -4.82 7.81 -9.07
CA SER A 116 -4.68 6.36 -8.92
C SER A 116 -3.62 5.99 -7.89
N ILE A 117 -3.73 4.76 -7.40
CA ILE A 117 -2.76 4.11 -6.54
C ILE A 117 -1.75 3.37 -7.43
N GLY A 118 -0.52 3.85 -7.45
CA GLY A 118 0.59 3.23 -8.12
C GLY A 118 1.20 2.11 -7.29
N LEU A 119 1.20 0.88 -7.81
CA LEU A 119 1.79 -0.29 -7.16
C LEU A 119 3.12 -0.65 -7.82
N VAL A 120 4.20 -0.63 -7.02
CA VAL A 120 5.52 -1.09 -7.44
C VAL A 120 5.74 -2.48 -6.88
N PHE A 121 5.94 -3.45 -7.76
CA PHE A 121 6.26 -4.82 -7.38
C PHE A 121 7.77 -5.00 -7.32
N ARG A 122 8.24 -5.88 -6.44
CA ARG A 122 9.59 -6.42 -6.53
C ARG A 122 9.68 -7.12 -7.89
N ASP A 123 10.52 -6.61 -8.79
CA ASP A 123 10.84 -7.32 -10.01
C ASP A 123 11.20 -8.76 -9.63
N ARG A 124 10.42 -9.74 -10.09
CA ARG A 124 11.00 -11.06 -10.28
C ARG A 124 12.00 -10.82 -11.39
N VAL A 125 13.26 -10.59 -11.01
CA VAL A 125 14.42 -10.68 -11.89
C VAL A 125 14.09 -11.84 -12.82
N LYS A 126 13.87 -11.53 -14.09
CA LYS A 126 13.73 -12.57 -15.10
C LYS A 126 15.00 -13.40 -14.96
N SER A 127 14.88 -14.57 -14.34
CA SER A 127 15.79 -15.66 -14.59
C SER A 127 15.63 -15.95 -16.07
N GLN A 128 16.41 -15.22 -16.88
CA GLN A 128 16.73 -15.61 -18.24
C GLN A 128 17.60 -16.84 -18.08
N GLU A 129 16.96 -18.00 -18.08
CA GLU A 129 17.54 -19.22 -18.64
C GLU A 129 17.67 -19.06 -20.16
#